data_AF-A0A842WRY8-F1
#
_entry.id   AF-A0A842WRY8-F1
#
_cell.length_a   1.000
_cell.length_b   1.000
_cell.length_c   1.000
_cell.angle_alpha   90.00
_cell.angle_beta   90.00
_cell.angle_gamma   90.00
#
_symmetry.space_group_name_H-M   'P 1'
#
loop_
_entity.id
_entity.type
_entity.pdbx_description
1 polymer ?
#
loop_
_entity_poly.entity_id
_entity_poly.type
_entity_poly.pdbx_seq_one_letter_code
_entity_poly.pdbx_strand_id
1 'polypeptide(L)'
;MSQGNIRDDLTESMILKDIRILLSEYIPCDRNILEDIGNKLMSTRHEHGEFVTMLVDKFPESTTFTSESEINFVRVIDACSSEYIASEIKIQDPEDDVSIEQEETVGMYISHDGHVVYGAELFESCGNSTNHDGISIDKMCRVVTDLIYDSSLMMDTLLTHHQRRLMDCIYKGESRSRYKFVGILADSITPEFSDMDEYMDGEEFQNELEQLLDNLVASHRLEDGTILFLGDAGLIVVSKNWSQYESLVSFYALVRSAEIFVDGLYHRMSLLWDELSHVRKLIEQTASGDHSVITRAQNILTDASANFTIIQSIGAYLKRGFALLKEKWLREGEKIDSEAKSILHFEETFNRLLNRIKDTDIDLHSLSSEVEGLQTLLSTQIEQQMRRVYSALRDNTQSTSEVIRASERTGNVLNVIELILSGTIAFDIVLAITGEYSTEFHLFPESNPLVFFALAISLWTGIVIVLKKGMDWLESKVEKSHLVRVTLNQKCEVTALEQYLSSKEIISIDEEYQDDSEDVRVHYIMPSTSDEEIKVTLYYDRRNGIIHDLTIEASSANIADAKKNILEEIESCFMST
;
A
#
# COMPACT_ATOMS: atom_id res chain seq x y z
N MET A 1 -17.20 48.33 26.49
CA MET A 1 -16.13 47.61 27.20
C MET A 1 -16.26 46.14 26.82
N SER A 2 -15.84 45.81 25.61
CA SER A 2 -15.78 44.42 25.13
C SER A 2 -14.52 43.80 25.71
N GLN A 3 -14.68 42.66 26.39
CA GLN A 3 -13.55 41.80 26.72
C GLN A 3 -13.18 41.07 25.44
N GLY A 4 -12.10 41.50 24.78
CA GLY A 4 -11.44 40.66 23.78
C GLY A 4 -10.92 39.39 24.44
N ASN A 5 -10.79 38.30 23.67
CA ASN A 5 -10.24 37.02 24.14
C ASN A 5 -8.78 37.10 24.64
N ILE A 6 -8.13 38.25 24.47
CA ILE A 6 -6.78 38.56 24.96
C ILE A 6 -6.89 39.08 26.40
N ARG A 7 -6.77 38.18 27.39
CA ARG A 7 -7.00 38.44 28.82
C ARG A 7 -5.76 38.79 29.66
N ASP A 8 -4.61 39.06 29.04
CA ASP A 8 -3.37 39.39 29.77
C ASP A 8 -3.04 40.89 29.71
N ASP A 9 -2.64 41.45 30.86
CA ASP A 9 -1.94 42.74 30.97
C ASP A 9 -0.48 42.53 30.53
N LEU A 10 -0.23 42.65 29.23
CA LEU A 10 1.11 42.52 28.66
C LEU A 10 1.87 43.85 28.73
N THR A 11 3.17 43.78 28.98
CA THR A 11 4.08 44.92 28.75
C THR A 11 4.28 45.09 27.25
N GLU A 12 3.57 46.03 26.66
CA GLU A 12 3.69 46.39 25.24
C GLU A 12 4.90 47.30 25.03
N SER A 13 5.96 46.79 24.38
CA SER A 13 7.21 47.54 24.16
C SER A 13 7.25 48.23 22.79
N MET A 14 6.73 47.58 21.73
CA MET A 14 6.67 48.14 20.38
C MET A 14 5.27 48.10 19.78
N ILE A 15 4.98 49.13 19.00
CA ILE A 15 3.70 49.34 18.32
C ILE A 15 3.94 49.58 16.83
N LEU A 16 3.19 48.87 15.97
CA LEU A 16 3.17 49.05 14.52
C LEU A 16 1.86 49.70 14.06
N LYS A 17 1.90 50.49 12.98
CA LYS A 17 0.73 51.15 12.38
C LYS A 17 0.54 50.76 10.91
N ASP A 18 -0.72 50.75 10.46
CA ASP A 18 -1.13 50.33 9.10
C ASP A 18 -0.49 48.99 8.70
N ILE A 19 -0.89 47.92 9.40
CA ILE A 19 -0.25 46.61 9.33
C ILE A 19 -0.92 45.76 8.27
N ARG A 20 -0.11 45.22 7.35
CA ARG A 20 -0.50 44.20 6.38
C ARG A 20 0.34 42.96 6.61
N ILE A 21 -0.34 41.82 6.64
CA ILE A 21 0.25 40.52 6.90
C ILE A 21 0.23 39.74 5.59
N LEU A 22 1.36 39.15 5.26
CA LEU A 22 1.55 38.26 4.13
C LEU A 22 2.09 36.93 4.65
N LEU A 23 1.32 35.86 4.53
CA LEU A 23 1.81 34.50 4.81
C LEU A 23 2.15 33.83 3.49
N SER A 24 3.35 33.26 3.38
CA SER A 24 3.75 32.48 2.21
C SER A 24 3.96 31.02 2.58
N GLU A 25 3.39 30.13 1.79
CA GLU A 25 3.70 28.70 1.83
C GLU A 25 4.04 28.16 0.44
N TYR A 26 4.83 27.09 0.42
CA TYR A 26 5.09 26.33 -0.80
C TYR A 26 4.26 25.05 -0.79
N ILE A 27 3.41 24.91 -1.81
CA ILE A 27 2.63 23.69 -2.04
C ILE A 27 3.01 23.11 -3.41
N PRO A 28 3.41 21.83 -3.48
CA PRO A 28 3.65 21.16 -4.76
C PRO A 28 2.42 21.26 -5.67
N CYS A 29 2.57 21.98 -6.77
CA CYS A 29 1.51 22.25 -7.72
C CYS A 29 2.07 22.15 -9.15
N ASP A 30 1.17 21.93 -10.10
CA ASP A 30 1.43 22.12 -11.51
C ASP A 30 0.21 22.77 -12.18
N ARG A 31 0.33 22.99 -13.49
CA ARG A 31 -0.72 23.61 -14.29
C ARG A 31 -2.03 22.83 -14.29
N ASN A 32 -1.96 21.49 -14.28
CA ASN A 32 -3.14 20.63 -14.31
C ASN A 32 -3.85 20.63 -12.97
N ILE A 33 -3.08 20.54 -11.88
CA ILE A 33 -3.59 20.63 -10.52
C ILE A 33 -4.25 21.99 -10.29
N LEU A 34 -3.63 23.07 -10.79
CA LEU A 34 -4.23 24.39 -10.70
C LEU A 34 -5.52 24.50 -11.52
N GLU A 35 -5.59 23.87 -12.69
CA GLU A 35 -6.83 23.77 -13.47
C GLU A 35 -7.91 22.98 -12.73
N ASP A 36 -7.57 21.90 -12.04
CA ASP A 36 -8.49 21.14 -11.20
C ASP A 36 -9.03 21.99 -10.03
N ILE A 37 -8.16 22.74 -9.34
CA ILE A 37 -8.56 23.68 -8.28
C ILE A 37 -9.44 24.78 -8.88
N GLY A 38 -9.08 25.31 -10.05
CA GLY A 38 -9.87 26.31 -10.76
C GLY A 38 -11.26 25.81 -11.14
N ASN A 39 -11.37 24.58 -11.62
CA ASN A 39 -12.65 23.94 -11.93
C ASN A 39 -13.50 23.73 -10.66
N LYS A 40 -12.87 23.33 -9.55
CA LYS A 40 -13.54 23.20 -8.25
C LYS A 40 -14.09 24.53 -7.72
N LEU A 41 -13.36 25.62 -7.95
CA LEU A 41 -13.74 26.99 -7.57
C LEU A 41 -14.61 27.71 -8.63
N MET A 42 -14.97 27.00 -9.71
CA MET A 42 -15.63 27.59 -10.88
C MET A 42 -14.98 28.91 -11.33
N SER A 43 -13.64 28.97 -11.36
CA SER A 43 -12.87 30.20 -11.55
C SER A 43 -13.19 30.95 -12.86
N THR A 44 -13.77 30.27 -13.85
CA THR A 44 -14.23 30.88 -15.11
C THR A 44 -15.51 31.72 -14.95
N ARG A 45 -16.29 31.53 -13.88
CA ARG A 45 -17.59 32.16 -13.62
C ARG A 45 -17.52 33.25 -12.53
N HIS A 46 -16.51 34.11 -12.62
CA HIS A 46 -16.10 35.30 -11.84
C HIS A 46 -17.15 36.12 -11.03
N GLU A 47 -18.45 35.83 -11.06
CA GLU A 47 -19.52 36.66 -10.52
C GLU A 47 -20.18 36.12 -9.25
N HIS A 48 -19.96 34.85 -8.85
CA HIS A 48 -20.63 34.26 -7.68
C HIS A 48 -19.60 33.69 -6.69
N GLY A 49 -19.68 34.11 -5.42
CA GLY A 49 -18.95 33.46 -4.35
C GLY A 49 -19.62 32.14 -3.97
N GLU A 50 -18.81 31.13 -3.65
CA GLU A 50 -19.26 29.76 -3.44
C GLU A 50 -18.86 29.28 -2.03
N PHE A 51 -19.72 28.46 -1.44
CA PHE A 51 -19.40 27.76 -0.20
C PHE A 51 -18.65 26.48 -0.53
N VAL A 52 -17.43 26.36 0.00
CA VAL A 52 -16.58 25.18 -0.20
C VAL A 52 -16.47 24.43 1.12
N THR A 53 -16.76 23.13 1.08
CA THR A 53 -16.64 22.23 2.23
C THR A 53 -15.93 20.94 1.85
N MET A 54 -15.28 20.32 2.84
CA MET A 54 -14.72 18.97 2.70
C MET A 54 -15.75 17.86 2.94
N LEU A 55 -16.92 18.22 3.47
CA LEU A 55 -17.97 17.27 3.80
C LEU A 55 -18.64 16.76 2.52
N VAL A 56 -18.59 15.45 2.32
CA VAL A 56 -19.34 14.77 1.27
C VAL A 56 -20.78 14.61 1.74
N ASP A 57 -21.73 15.10 0.96
CA ASP A 57 -23.15 14.90 1.25
C ASP A 57 -23.49 13.41 1.21
N LYS A 58 -23.74 12.84 2.39
CA LYS A 58 -24.14 11.44 2.55
C LYS A 58 -25.61 11.22 2.16
N PHE A 59 -26.40 12.28 2.06
CA PHE A 59 -27.84 12.24 1.78
C PHE A 59 -28.22 13.26 0.71
N PRO A 60 -27.76 13.07 -0.55
CA PRO A 60 -27.99 14.01 -1.66
C PRO A 60 -29.48 14.17 -2.05
N GLU A 61 -30.38 13.35 -1.50
CA GLU A 61 -31.82 13.45 -1.69
C GLU A 61 -32.48 14.47 -0.74
N SER A 62 -31.75 14.93 0.28
CA SER A 62 -32.20 15.99 1.18
C SER A 62 -32.12 17.36 0.50
N THR A 63 -33.10 18.23 0.74
CA THR A 63 -33.06 19.63 0.27
C THR A 63 -32.16 20.53 1.12
N THR A 64 -31.68 20.03 2.25
CA THR A 64 -30.85 20.78 3.19
C THR A 64 -29.57 20.01 3.46
N PHE A 65 -28.44 20.65 3.17
CA PHE A 65 -27.12 20.21 3.59
C PHE A 65 -26.85 20.78 4.98
N THR A 66 -26.96 19.94 6.01
CA THR A 66 -26.59 20.32 7.38
C THR A 66 -25.08 20.16 7.54
N SER A 67 -24.36 21.29 7.53
CA SER A 67 -22.94 21.33 7.90
C SER A 67 -22.82 21.40 9.42
N GLU A 68 -22.07 20.48 10.01
CA GLU A 68 -21.73 20.50 11.45
C GLU A 68 -20.40 21.22 11.74
N SER A 69 -19.65 21.69 10.73
CA SER A 69 -18.39 22.42 10.93
C SER A 69 -18.08 23.47 9.85
N GLU A 70 -17.17 24.37 10.20
CA GLU A 70 -16.36 25.31 9.40
C GLU A 70 -16.58 25.23 7.87
N ILE A 71 -17.31 26.20 7.31
CA ILE A 71 -17.49 26.35 5.86
C ILE A 71 -16.71 27.60 5.42
N ASN A 72 -15.92 27.46 4.36
CA ASN A 72 -15.24 28.61 3.75
C ASN A 72 -16.09 29.18 2.64
N PHE A 73 -16.37 30.48 2.68
CA PHE A 73 -16.94 31.20 1.56
C PHE A 73 -15.81 31.73 0.69
N VAL A 74 -15.71 31.27 -0.55
CA VAL A 74 -14.63 31.60 -1.48
C VAL A 74 -15.19 32.38 -2.65
N ARG A 75 -14.59 33.54 -2.94
CA ARG A 75 -14.92 34.38 -4.08
C ARG A 75 -13.68 34.58 -4.95
N VAL A 76 -13.70 34.05 -6.16
CA VAL A 76 -12.60 34.25 -7.12
C VAL A 76 -12.64 35.69 -7.64
N ILE A 77 -11.55 36.42 -7.45
CA ILE A 77 -11.38 37.82 -7.90
C ILE A 77 -10.86 37.82 -9.34
N ASP A 78 -9.80 37.06 -9.57
CA ASP A 78 -9.12 36.96 -10.85
C ASP A 78 -8.52 35.55 -10.99
N ALA A 79 -8.52 35.03 -12.20
CA ALA A 79 -7.91 33.74 -12.48
C ALA A 79 -7.42 33.69 -13.92
N CYS A 80 -6.17 33.27 -14.08
CA CYS A 80 -5.63 32.90 -15.38
C CYS A 80 -5.52 31.38 -15.44
N SER A 81 -6.21 30.78 -16.42
CA SER A 81 -6.23 29.32 -16.60
C SER A 81 -4.81 28.78 -16.61
N SER A 82 -4.56 27.75 -15.77
CA SER A 82 -3.27 27.07 -15.64
C SER A 82 -2.10 27.91 -15.10
N GLU A 83 -2.26 29.20 -14.78
CA GLU A 83 -1.15 30.05 -14.30
C GLU A 83 -1.30 30.51 -12.85
N TYR A 84 -2.44 31.13 -12.50
CA TYR A 84 -2.73 31.57 -11.14
C TYR A 84 -4.23 31.67 -10.86
N ILE A 85 -4.58 31.63 -9.57
CA ILE A 85 -5.93 31.89 -9.05
C ILE A 85 -5.79 32.86 -7.87
N ALA A 86 -6.50 33.98 -7.93
CA ALA A 86 -6.63 34.95 -6.86
C ALA A 86 -8.08 34.96 -6.35
N SER A 87 -8.25 34.78 -5.05
CA SER A 87 -9.57 34.67 -4.42
C SER A 87 -9.60 35.34 -3.05
N GLU A 88 -10.77 35.83 -2.67
CA GLU A 88 -11.10 36.28 -1.33
C GLU A 88 -11.79 35.14 -0.58
N ILE A 89 -11.32 34.81 0.62
CA ILE A 89 -11.88 33.74 1.45
C ILE A 89 -12.38 34.36 2.74
N LYS A 90 -13.63 34.07 3.09
CA LYS A 90 -14.22 34.42 4.38
C LYS A 90 -14.45 33.15 5.19
N ILE A 91 -13.89 33.11 6.39
CA ILE A 91 -14.09 32.02 7.34
C ILE A 91 -15.40 32.27 8.07
N GLN A 92 -16.20 31.23 8.24
CA GLN A 92 -17.36 31.27 9.10
C GLN A 92 -17.15 30.28 10.24
N ASP A 93 -16.84 30.80 11.43
CA ASP A 93 -16.75 30.00 12.64
C ASP A 93 -18.16 29.72 13.19
N PRO A 94 -18.58 28.45 13.32
CA PRO A 94 -19.87 28.13 13.92
C PRO A 94 -19.96 28.43 15.42
N GLU A 95 -18.84 28.67 16.12
CA GLU A 95 -18.80 28.95 17.56
C GLU A 95 -18.90 30.45 17.92
N ASP A 96 -19.45 31.30 17.05
CA ASP A 96 -19.77 32.71 17.36
C ASP A 96 -20.81 32.80 18.52
N ASP A 97 -20.34 32.60 19.74
CA ASP A 97 -20.99 33.04 20.97
C ASP A 97 -21.23 34.55 20.83
N VAL A 98 -22.44 34.99 21.17
CA VAL A 98 -23.09 36.30 20.90
C VAL A 98 -22.30 37.56 21.37
N SER A 99 -21.05 37.42 21.83
CA SER A 99 -20.24 38.48 22.43
C SER A 99 -19.02 38.96 21.63
N ILE A 100 -18.54 38.24 20.60
CA ILE A 100 -17.36 38.63 19.83
C ILE A 100 -17.65 38.45 18.33
N GLU A 101 -17.72 39.54 17.55
CA GLU A 101 -17.79 39.47 16.08
C GLU A 101 -16.35 39.46 15.54
N GLN A 102 -15.85 38.31 15.10
CA GLN A 102 -14.59 38.20 14.35
C GLN A 102 -14.90 38.11 12.85
N GLU A 103 -14.62 39.19 12.10
CA GLU A 103 -14.73 39.17 10.65
C GLU A 103 -13.36 38.93 10.02
N GLU A 104 -13.08 37.67 9.66
CA GLU A 104 -11.84 37.28 9.00
C GLU A 104 -12.05 37.08 7.51
N THR A 105 -11.47 38.00 6.73
CA THR A 105 -11.43 37.92 5.27
C THR A 105 -9.98 37.93 4.81
N VAL A 106 -9.58 36.89 4.10
CA VAL A 106 -8.20 36.65 3.67
C VAL A 106 -8.14 36.61 2.16
N GLY A 107 -7.26 37.41 1.57
CA GLY A 107 -6.91 37.29 0.16
C GLY A 107 -5.96 36.11 -0.04
N MET A 108 -6.25 35.22 -0.97
CA MET A 108 -5.42 34.07 -1.31
C MET A 108 -4.98 34.15 -2.78
N TYR A 109 -3.70 33.92 -3.02
CA TYR A 109 -3.13 33.78 -4.35
C TYR A 109 -2.41 32.44 -4.46
N ILE A 110 -2.78 31.62 -5.44
CA ILE A 110 -2.15 30.34 -5.75
C ILE A 110 -1.58 30.40 -7.15
N SER A 111 -0.33 29.99 -7.32
CA SER A 111 0.33 29.93 -8.62
C SER A 111 0.81 28.51 -8.96
N HIS A 112 0.91 28.24 -10.26
CA HIS A 112 1.30 26.93 -10.81
C HIS A 112 2.76 26.52 -10.49
N ASP A 113 3.60 27.46 -10.06
CA ASP A 113 4.97 27.21 -9.58
C ASP A 113 5.00 26.71 -8.12
N GLY A 114 3.84 26.65 -7.46
CA GLY A 114 3.67 26.19 -6.08
C GLY A 114 3.69 27.31 -5.04
N HIS A 115 3.79 28.58 -5.46
CA HIS A 115 3.68 29.70 -4.54
C HIS A 115 2.23 29.90 -4.11
N VAL A 116 2.01 29.88 -2.79
CA VAL A 116 0.75 30.27 -2.17
C VAL A 116 0.99 31.45 -1.24
N VAL A 117 0.20 32.50 -1.41
CA VAL A 117 0.25 33.71 -0.58
C VAL A 117 -1.12 33.96 0.03
N TYR A 118 -1.13 34.27 1.31
CA TYR A 118 -2.28 34.79 2.03
C TYR A 118 -2.01 36.24 2.43
N GLY A 119 -2.85 37.16 2.02
CA GLY A 119 -2.79 38.56 2.39
C GLY A 119 -3.96 38.91 3.31
N ALA A 120 -3.66 39.58 4.42
CA ALA A 120 -4.64 40.15 5.32
C ALA A 120 -4.24 41.57 5.73
N GLU A 121 -5.22 42.45 5.86
CA GLU A 121 -5.03 43.82 6.37
C GLU A 121 -5.66 43.91 7.77
N LEU A 122 -4.89 44.36 8.75
CA LEU A 122 -5.36 44.44 10.13
C LEU A 122 -5.96 45.82 10.38
N PHE A 123 -7.28 45.90 10.52
CA PHE A 123 -8.00 47.17 10.72
C PHE A 123 -8.20 47.52 12.20
N GLU A 124 -8.57 46.53 13.01
CA GLU A 124 -8.85 46.68 14.44
C GLU A 124 -8.51 45.38 15.17
N SER A 125 -7.88 45.49 16.33
CA SER A 125 -7.73 44.37 17.27
C SER A 125 -8.02 44.85 18.68
N CYS A 126 -8.90 44.13 19.38
CA CYS A 126 -9.27 44.41 20.77
C CYS A 126 -9.71 45.86 21.07
N GLY A 127 -10.38 46.54 20.12
CA GLY A 127 -10.86 47.91 20.29
C GLY A 127 -9.87 49.02 19.93
N ASN A 128 -8.64 48.67 19.53
CA ASN A 128 -7.63 49.63 19.06
C ASN A 128 -7.56 49.61 17.53
N SER A 129 -7.67 50.79 16.91
CA SER A 129 -7.51 50.93 15.46
C SER A 129 -6.03 51.01 15.08
N THR A 130 -5.60 50.21 14.11
CA THR A 130 -4.23 50.22 13.57
C THR A 130 -3.82 51.56 12.99
N ASN A 131 -4.77 52.30 12.42
CA ASN A 131 -4.51 53.58 11.76
C ASN A 131 -4.27 54.74 12.73
N HIS A 132 -4.78 54.64 13.97
CA HIS A 132 -4.67 55.72 14.95
C HIS A 132 -3.71 55.36 16.09
N ASP A 133 -4.04 54.30 16.82
CA ASP A 133 -3.34 53.91 18.04
C ASP A 133 -2.21 52.92 17.76
N GLY A 134 -2.30 52.19 16.65
CA GLY A 134 -1.38 51.10 16.33
C GLY A 134 -1.65 49.84 17.16
N ILE A 135 -0.96 48.76 16.81
CA ILE A 135 -1.08 47.47 17.51
C ILE A 135 0.29 47.03 18.00
N SER A 136 0.33 46.52 19.23
CA SER A 136 1.53 45.95 19.83
C SER A 136 1.95 44.68 19.10
N ILE A 137 3.26 44.43 18.99
CA ILE A 137 3.77 43.22 18.32
C ILE A 137 3.25 41.93 18.98
N ASP A 138 3.16 41.85 20.31
CA ASP A 138 2.62 40.65 21.00
C ASP A 138 1.18 40.31 20.59
N LYS A 139 0.28 41.30 20.58
CA LYS A 139 -1.10 41.13 20.08
C LYS A 139 -1.14 40.70 18.62
N MET A 140 -0.25 41.24 17.79
CA MET A 140 -0.14 40.87 16.39
C MET A 140 0.34 39.42 16.23
N CYS A 141 1.30 38.95 17.03
CA CYS A 141 1.77 37.56 17.01
C CYS A 141 0.63 36.56 17.22
N ARG A 142 -0.35 36.88 18.08
CA ARG A 142 -1.54 36.04 18.31
C ARG A 142 -2.42 35.97 17.06
N VAL A 143 -2.73 37.13 16.47
CA VAL A 143 -3.50 37.21 15.22
C VAL A 143 -2.80 36.46 14.08
N VAL A 144 -1.47 36.59 13.96
CA VAL A 144 -0.67 35.87 12.96
C VAL A 144 -0.71 34.36 13.21
N THR A 145 -0.66 33.91 14.46
CA THR A 145 -0.73 32.49 14.82
C THR A 145 -2.08 31.89 14.45
N ASP A 146 -3.17 32.59 14.75
CA ASP A 146 -4.53 32.17 14.39
C ASP A 146 -4.66 32.11 12.85
N LEU A 147 -4.22 33.16 12.15
CA LEU A 147 -4.22 33.21 10.68
C LEU A 147 -3.38 32.08 10.05
N ILE A 148 -2.27 31.67 10.67
CA ILE A 148 -1.47 30.52 10.21
C ILE A 148 -2.28 29.23 10.30
N TYR A 149 -2.99 29.00 11.40
CA TYR A 149 -3.81 27.80 11.58
C TYR A 149 -5.00 27.79 10.61
N ASP A 150 -5.69 28.91 10.52
CA ASP A 150 -6.89 29.08 9.71
C ASP A 150 -6.60 29.00 8.21
N SER A 151 -5.52 29.64 7.75
CA SER A 151 -5.05 29.49 6.36
C SER A 151 -4.70 28.04 6.00
N SER A 152 -4.15 27.25 6.93
CA SER A 152 -3.89 25.83 6.70
C SER A 152 -5.19 25.04 6.52
N LEU A 153 -6.18 25.31 7.37
CA LEU A 153 -7.51 24.70 7.31
C LEU A 153 -8.24 25.07 6.01
N MET A 154 -8.24 26.36 5.64
CA MET A 154 -8.80 26.83 4.37
C MET A 154 -8.21 26.07 3.20
N MET A 155 -6.88 26.01 3.13
CA MET A 155 -6.20 25.37 2.03
C MET A 155 -6.48 23.88 1.96
N ASP A 156 -6.58 23.20 3.11
CA ASP A 156 -6.94 21.78 3.14
C ASP A 156 -8.31 21.54 2.47
N THR A 157 -9.26 22.48 2.60
CA THR A 157 -10.54 22.39 1.89
C THR A 157 -10.41 22.56 0.37
N LEU A 158 -9.43 23.32 -0.11
CA LEU A 158 -9.22 23.61 -1.53
C LEU A 158 -8.41 22.53 -2.24
N LEU A 159 -7.39 21.99 -1.58
CA LEU A 159 -6.46 21.02 -2.16
C LEU A 159 -7.17 19.76 -2.69
N THR A 160 -6.59 19.21 -3.76
CA THR A 160 -6.98 17.91 -4.30
C THR A 160 -6.58 16.77 -3.35
N HIS A 161 -7.23 15.61 -3.48
CA HIS A 161 -6.85 14.42 -2.70
C HIS A 161 -5.37 14.05 -2.88
N HIS A 162 -4.84 14.20 -4.10
CA HIS A 162 -3.43 13.96 -4.38
C HIS A 162 -2.52 14.92 -3.59
N GLN A 163 -2.82 16.22 -3.61
CA GLN A 163 -2.05 17.21 -2.87
C GLN A 163 -2.09 16.99 -1.36
N ARG A 164 -3.25 16.67 -0.77
CA ARG A 164 -3.32 16.33 0.65
C ARG A 164 -2.40 15.18 1.01
N ARG A 165 -2.38 14.12 0.19
CA ARG A 165 -1.47 12.98 0.37
C ARG A 165 0.01 13.38 0.26
N LEU A 166 0.36 14.33 -0.63
CA LEU A 166 1.72 14.88 -0.71
C LEU A 166 2.08 15.61 0.60
N MET A 167 1.19 16.48 1.09
CA MET A 167 1.40 17.26 2.31
C MET A 167 1.46 16.35 3.55
N ASP A 168 0.57 15.37 3.68
CA ASP A 168 0.56 14.40 4.77
C ASP A 168 1.85 13.58 4.81
N CYS A 169 2.44 13.26 3.65
CA CYS A 169 3.71 12.55 3.57
C CYS A 169 4.88 13.38 4.12
N ILE A 170 4.92 14.68 3.83
CA ILE A 170 5.96 15.60 4.30
C ILE A 170 5.79 15.89 5.79
N TYR A 171 4.57 16.21 6.21
CA TYR A 171 4.25 16.63 7.59
C TYR A 171 3.78 15.48 8.50
N LYS A 172 3.96 14.22 8.10
CA LYS A 172 3.61 13.02 8.89
C LYS A 172 2.17 12.99 9.43
N GLY A 173 1.22 13.48 8.63
CA GLY A 173 -0.19 13.57 9.02
C GLY A 173 -0.54 14.78 9.89
N GLU A 174 0.42 15.64 10.23
CA GLU A 174 0.19 16.94 10.88
C GLU A 174 0.16 18.05 9.82
N SER A 175 -0.50 17.80 8.69
CA SER A 175 -0.59 18.74 7.57
C SER A 175 -1.37 20.02 7.89
N ARG A 176 -1.99 20.14 9.07
CA ARG A 176 -2.63 21.37 9.55
C ARG A 176 -1.65 22.36 10.20
N SER A 177 -0.54 21.88 10.75
CA SER A 177 0.46 22.70 11.44
C SER A 177 1.65 23.02 10.55
N ARG A 178 1.38 23.43 9.30
CA ARG A 178 2.43 23.75 8.33
C ARG A 178 3.09 25.09 8.67
N TYR A 179 4.41 25.10 8.64
CA TYR A 179 5.18 26.33 8.77
C TYR A 179 4.97 27.21 7.53
N LYS A 180 4.64 28.48 7.77
CA LYS A 180 4.53 29.51 6.74
C LYS A 180 5.54 30.61 7.04
N PHE A 181 6.10 31.20 6.00
CA PHE A 181 6.96 32.36 6.16
C PHE A 181 6.10 33.62 6.32
N VAL A 182 6.41 34.45 7.32
CA VAL A 182 5.62 35.64 7.65
C VAL A 182 6.29 36.89 7.09
N GLY A 183 5.61 37.59 6.18
CA GLY A 183 5.96 38.93 5.73
C GLY A 183 5.04 39.96 6.38
N ILE A 184 5.60 41.01 6.96
CA ILE A 184 4.82 42.13 7.51
C ILE A 184 5.23 43.42 6.83
N LEU A 185 4.24 44.18 6.40
CA LEU A 185 4.39 45.53 5.88
C LEU A 185 3.68 46.49 6.85
N ALA A 186 4.38 47.51 7.31
CA ALA A 186 3.84 48.53 8.21
C ALA A 186 4.28 49.94 7.77
N ASP A 187 3.48 50.96 8.10
CA ASP A 187 3.80 52.36 7.80
C ASP A 187 4.84 52.93 8.77
N SER A 188 4.68 52.63 10.06
CA SER A 188 5.57 53.12 11.12
C SER A 188 5.68 52.16 12.30
N ILE A 189 6.80 52.27 13.01
CA ILE A 189 7.12 51.58 14.25
C ILE A 189 7.35 52.60 15.37
N THR A 190 6.92 52.28 16.59
CA THR A 190 7.14 53.10 17.79
C THR A 190 7.60 52.20 18.94
N PRO A 191 8.68 52.53 19.66
CA PRO A 191 9.60 53.66 19.44
C PRO A 191 10.42 53.51 18.14
N GLU A 192 10.73 54.63 17.49
CA GLU A 192 11.64 54.65 16.33
C GLU A 192 13.05 55.04 16.80
N PHE A 193 13.97 54.09 16.80
CA PHE A 193 15.37 54.35 17.18
C PHE A 193 16.20 54.90 16.02
N SER A 194 17.21 55.71 16.38
CA SER A 194 18.18 56.24 15.41
C SER A 194 19.24 55.20 15.09
N ASP A 195 19.70 54.50 16.12
CA ASP A 195 20.61 53.36 16.01
C ASP A 195 19.81 52.06 15.86
N MET A 196 20.23 51.19 14.94
CA MET A 196 19.54 49.92 14.72
C MET A 196 19.93 48.88 15.78
N ASP A 197 21.10 49.03 16.40
CA ASP A 197 21.60 48.13 17.44
C ASP A 197 20.70 48.15 18.69
N GLU A 198 19.91 49.21 18.89
CA GLU A 198 18.90 49.30 19.96
C GLU A 198 17.76 48.28 19.81
N TYR A 199 17.52 47.75 18.61
CA TYR A 199 16.57 46.64 18.39
C TYR A 199 17.19 45.25 18.57
N MET A 200 18.52 45.18 18.75
CA MET A 200 19.34 43.95 18.78
C MET A 200 20.09 43.78 20.10
N ASP A 201 19.59 44.38 21.18
CA ASP A 201 20.26 44.47 22.48
C ASP A 201 20.03 43.23 23.38
N GLY A 202 19.19 42.29 22.95
CA GLY A 202 18.76 41.12 23.72
C GLY A 202 17.77 41.44 24.84
N GLU A 203 17.25 42.66 24.89
CA GLU A 203 16.28 43.11 25.89
C GLU A 203 14.83 43.00 25.35
N GLU A 204 13.92 43.83 25.85
CA GLU A 204 12.48 43.73 25.58
C GLU A 204 12.16 43.85 24.09
N PHE A 205 12.85 44.73 23.36
CA PHE A 205 12.57 44.99 21.94
C PHE A 205 12.94 43.80 21.04
N GLN A 206 14.14 43.25 21.22
CA GLN A 206 14.56 42.08 20.46
C GLN A 206 13.62 40.88 20.75
N ASN A 207 13.29 40.65 22.03
CA ASN A 207 12.42 39.55 22.42
C ASN A 207 11.02 39.65 21.78
N GLU A 208 10.43 40.84 21.68
CA GLU A 208 9.14 41.02 20.99
C GLU A 208 9.24 40.81 19.47
N LEU A 209 10.33 41.26 18.81
CA LEU A 209 10.54 40.97 17.38
C LEU A 209 10.73 39.47 17.12
N GLU A 210 11.47 38.79 18.00
CA GLU A 210 11.74 37.35 17.92
C GLU A 210 10.49 36.49 18.09
N GLN A 211 9.47 36.95 18.84
CA GLN A 211 8.18 36.21 18.90
C GLN A 211 7.55 36.00 17.52
N LEU A 212 7.74 36.93 16.60
CA LEU A 212 7.22 36.83 15.23
C LEU A 212 8.25 36.24 14.26
N LEU A 213 9.50 36.67 14.38
CA LEU A 213 10.56 36.39 13.41
C LEU A 213 11.39 35.14 13.75
N ASP A 214 11.08 34.49 14.88
CA ASP A 214 11.82 33.44 15.55
C ASP A 214 13.19 33.93 16.05
N ASN A 215 14.19 33.99 15.19
CA ASN A 215 15.50 34.52 15.51
C ASN A 215 15.79 35.74 14.63
N LEU A 216 16.10 36.87 15.25
CA LEU A 216 16.38 38.12 14.54
C LEU A 216 17.83 38.09 14.02
N VAL A 217 17.98 38.00 12.70
CA VAL A 217 19.27 37.87 12.02
C VAL A 217 19.91 39.23 11.80
N ALA A 218 19.12 40.21 11.37
CA ALA A 218 19.61 41.55 11.07
C ALA A 218 18.51 42.62 11.13
N SER A 219 18.89 43.82 11.56
CA SER A 219 18.09 45.05 11.47
C SER A 219 18.83 46.10 10.67
N HIS A 220 18.21 46.63 9.61
CA HIS A 220 18.83 47.61 8.73
C HIS A 220 17.88 48.77 8.41
N ARG A 221 18.44 49.97 8.28
CA ARG A 221 17.75 51.15 7.74
C ARG A 221 18.30 51.48 6.36
N LEU A 222 17.42 51.54 5.36
CA LEU A 222 17.72 51.91 3.98
C LEU A 222 17.88 53.43 3.83
N GLU A 223 18.44 53.88 2.70
CA GLU A 223 18.65 55.31 2.42
C GLU A 223 17.35 56.14 2.42
N ASP A 224 16.22 55.52 2.09
CA ASP A 224 14.90 56.16 2.07
C ASP A 224 14.23 56.27 3.45
N GLY A 225 14.90 55.76 4.49
CA GLY A 225 14.39 55.72 5.87
C GLY A 225 13.57 54.48 6.19
N THR A 226 13.38 53.55 5.25
CA THR A 226 12.72 52.27 5.48
C THR A 226 13.54 51.41 6.43
N ILE A 227 12.87 50.79 7.40
CA ILE A 227 13.49 49.85 8.34
C ILE A 227 13.12 48.42 7.95
N LEU A 228 14.11 47.55 7.91
CA LEU A 228 13.98 46.14 7.57
C LEU A 228 14.47 45.28 8.73
N PHE A 229 13.59 44.43 9.25
CA PHE A 229 13.90 43.42 10.24
C PHE A 229 13.84 42.05 9.58
N LEU A 230 14.99 41.39 9.51
CA LEU A 230 15.14 40.07 8.91
C LEU A 230 15.29 39.03 10.00
N GLY A 231 14.42 38.02 10.02
CA GLY A 231 14.62 36.83 10.83
C GLY A 231 14.49 35.53 10.05
N ASP A 232 14.60 34.42 10.77
CA ASP A 232 14.57 33.09 10.17
C ASP A 232 13.17 32.71 9.67
N ALA A 233 12.12 33.04 10.43
CA ALA A 233 10.73 32.69 10.13
C ALA A 233 9.93 33.82 9.44
N GLY A 234 10.48 35.05 9.39
CA GLY A 234 9.77 36.17 8.80
C GLY A 234 10.62 37.39 8.41
N LEU A 235 9.94 38.39 7.85
CA LEU A 235 10.49 39.65 7.39
C LEU A 235 9.51 40.78 7.71
N ILE A 236 9.96 41.82 8.41
CA ILE A 236 9.18 43.05 8.64
C ILE A 236 9.80 44.19 7.85
N VAL A 237 8.98 44.88 7.07
CA VAL A 237 9.35 46.11 6.37
C VAL A 237 8.49 47.25 6.89
N VAL A 238 9.13 48.26 7.47
CA VAL A 238 8.49 49.46 7.98
C VAL A 238 8.83 50.62 7.05
N SER A 239 7.86 51.07 6.25
CA SER A 239 8.05 52.13 5.27
C SER A 239 6.76 52.90 5.01
N LYS A 240 6.88 54.22 4.86
CA LYS A 240 5.78 55.09 4.40
C LYS A 240 5.28 54.76 3.00
N ASN A 241 6.10 54.08 2.21
CA ASN A 241 5.77 53.67 0.85
C ASN A 241 5.87 52.14 0.71
N TRP A 242 5.31 51.41 1.67
CA TRP A 242 5.37 49.93 1.75
C TRP A 242 4.99 49.22 0.44
N SER A 243 4.12 49.81 -0.39
CA SER A 243 3.66 49.23 -1.67
C SER A 243 4.81 48.97 -2.65
N GLN A 244 5.90 49.75 -2.59
CA GLN A 244 7.07 49.51 -3.44
C GLN A 244 7.83 48.23 -3.07
N TYR A 245 7.70 47.78 -1.82
CA TYR A 245 8.37 46.60 -1.27
C TYR A 245 7.50 45.33 -1.31
N GLU A 246 6.22 45.42 -1.62
CA GLU A 246 5.29 44.28 -1.65
C GLU A 246 5.78 43.15 -2.56
N SER A 247 6.25 43.50 -3.77
CA SER A 247 6.82 42.52 -4.72
C SER A 247 8.09 41.87 -4.20
N LEU A 248 8.94 42.62 -3.47
CA LEU A 248 10.15 42.09 -2.87
C LEU A 248 9.82 41.11 -1.73
N VAL A 249 8.93 41.51 -0.82
CA VAL A 249 8.53 40.68 0.32
C VAL A 249 7.86 39.40 -0.16
N SER A 250 6.93 39.49 -1.12
CA SER A 250 6.28 38.32 -1.71
C SER A 250 7.29 37.36 -2.35
N PHE A 251 8.27 37.89 -3.09
CA PHE A 251 9.27 37.05 -3.74
C PHE A 251 10.28 36.44 -2.77
N TYR A 252 10.71 37.19 -1.75
CA TYR A 252 11.55 36.69 -0.67
C TYR A 252 10.83 35.60 0.14
N ALA A 253 9.55 35.84 0.46
CA ALA A 253 8.72 34.89 1.17
C ALA A 253 8.57 33.57 0.42
N LEU A 254 8.47 33.58 -0.92
CA LEU A 254 8.48 32.36 -1.73
C LEU A 254 9.79 31.57 -1.62
N VAL A 255 10.94 32.25 -1.71
CA VAL A 255 12.24 31.57 -1.60
C VAL A 255 12.39 30.94 -0.21
N ARG A 256 12.00 31.66 0.84
CA ARG A 256 12.06 31.16 2.22
C ARG A 256 11.06 30.05 2.49
N SER A 257 9.81 30.17 2.03
CA SER A 257 8.79 29.14 2.20
C SER A 257 9.17 27.84 1.51
N ALA A 258 9.84 27.91 0.37
CA ALA A 258 10.38 26.73 -0.27
C ALA A 258 11.64 26.17 0.39
N GLU A 259 12.48 26.99 1.01
CA GLU A 259 13.59 26.49 1.83
C GLU A 259 13.06 25.66 3.01
N ILE A 260 12.05 26.18 3.72
CA ILE A 260 11.31 25.45 4.76
C ILE A 260 10.75 24.13 4.23
N PHE A 261 10.15 24.16 3.04
CA PHE A 261 9.60 22.96 2.42
C PHE A 261 10.69 21.93 2.04
N VAL A 262 11.84 22.38 1.54
CA VAL A 262 13.00 21.52 1.24
C VAL A 262 13.56 20.89 2.50
N ASP A 263 13.61 21.62 3.62
CA ASP A 263 14.00 21.07 4.91
C ASP A 263 13.07 19.93 5.34
N GLY A 264 11.75 20.13 5.20
CA GLY A 264 10.75 19.10 5.46
C GLY A 264 10.91 17.87 4.56
N LEU A 265 11.13 18.09 3.26
CA LEU A 265 11.37 17.01 2.29
C LEU A 265 12.62 16.20 2.64
N TYR A 266 13.73 16.87 2.97
CA TYR A 266 14.97 16.21 3.36
C TYR A 266 14.81 15.40 4.64
N HIS A 267 14.13 15.95 5.65
CA HIS A 267 13.83 15.21 6.88
C HIS A 267 13.01 13.95 6.58
N ARG A 268 12.01 14.04 5.70
CA ARG A 268 11.22 12.86 5.30
C ARG A 268 12.05 11.82 4.54
N MET A 269 12.95 12.25 3.65
CA MET A 269 13.88 11.36 2.95
C MET A 269 14.82 10.64 3.93
N SER A 270 15.35 11.34 4.93
CA SER A 270 16.20 10.74 5.96
C SER A 270 15.47 9.65 6.74
N LEU A 271 14.20 9.86 7.10
CA LEU A 271 13.42 8.84 7.79
C LEU A 271 13.14 7.62 6.92
N LEU A 272 12.86 7.84 5.63
CA LEU A 272 12.69 6.75 4.69
C LEU A 272 13.99 5.93 4.55
N TRP A 273 15.15 6.60 4.58
CA TRP A 273 16.44 5.92 4.61
C TRP A 273 16.61 5.01 5.84
N ASP A 274 16.17 5.48 7.01
CA ASP A 274 16.19 4.69 8.25
C ASP A 274 15.24 3.49 8.18
N GLU A 275 14.04 3.67 7.62
CA GLU A 275 13.05 2.60 7.37
C GLU A 275 13.65 1.51 6.45
N LEU A 276 14.29 1.90 5.34
CA LEU A 276 14.95 0.96 4.42
C LEU A 276 16.16 0.27 5.06
N SER A 277 16.94 1.00 5.85
CA SER A 277 18.05 0.43 6.62
C SER A 277 17.56 -0.62 7.62
N HIS A 278 16.38 -0.44 8.20
CA HIS A 278 15.74 -1.44 9.05
C HIS A 278 15.28 -2.66 8.24
N VAL A 279 14.64 -2.47 7.07
CA VAL A 279 14.27 -3.57 6.16
C VAL A 279 15.50 -4.40 5.79
N ARG A 280 16.62 -3.76 5.46
CA ARG A 280 17.88 -4.45 5.15
C ARG A 280 18.31 -5.39 6.28
N LYS A 281 18.31 -4.91 7.53
CA LYS A 281 18.65 -5.73 8.70
C LYS A 281 17.69 -6.92 8.87
N LEU A 282 16.40 -6.74 8.60
CA LEU A 282 15.41 -7.82 8.66
C LEU A 282 15.67 -8.90 7.58
N ILE A 283 16.05 -8.49 6.37
CA ILE A 283 16.43 -9.40 5.28
C ILE A 283 17.70 -10.18 5.64
N GLU A 284 18.70 -9.53 6.25
CA GLU A 284 19.93 -10.19 6.72
C GLU A 284 19.67 -11.20 7.85
N GLN A 285 18.76 -10.89 8.78
CA GLN A 285 18.33 -11.82 9.83
C GLN A 285 17.63 -13.06 9.26
N THR A 286 16.87 -12.88 8.17
CA THR A 286 16.24 -14.01 7.46
C THR A 286 17.29 -14.98 6.91
N ALA A 287 18.41 -14.46 6.38
CA ALA A 287 19.52 -15.29 5.93
C ALA A 287 20.13 -16.13 7.09
N SER A 288 20.00 -15.65 8.33
CA SER A 288 20.47 -16.31 9.55
C SER A 288 19.51 -17.37 10.11
N GLY A 289 18.31 -17.53 9.54
CA GLY A 289 17.41 -18.66 9.85
C GLY A 289 16.05 -18.31 10.47
N ASP A 290 15.71 -17.04 10.63
CA ASP A 290 14.37 -16.62 11.09
C ASP A 290 13.48 -16.18 9.91
N HIS A 291 12.66 -17.11 9.44
CA HIS A 291 11.83 -16.96 8.24
C HIS A 291 10.52 -16.20 8.52
N SER A 292 10.15 -16.00 9.78
CA SER A 292 8.92 -15.29 10.17
C SER A 292 8.99 -13.79 9.86
N VAL A 293 10.20 -13.27 9.68
CA VAL A 293 10.49 -11.84 9.51
C VAL A 293 10.28 -11.35 8.07
N ILE A 294 10.23 -12.24 7.08
CA ILE A 294 10.04 -11.86 5.66
C ILE A 294 8.76 -11.07 5.45
N THR A 295 7.63 -11.53 5.97
CA THR A 295 6.33 -10.85 5.78
C THR A 295 6.38 -9.43 6.37
N ARG A 296 7.06 -9.26 7.50
CA ARG A 296 7.25 -7.94 8.12
C ARG A 296 8.14 -7.05 7.24
N ALA A 297 9.26 -7.57 6.73
CA ALA A 297 10.13 -6.84 5.81
C ALA A 297 9.40 -6.44 4.52
N GLN A 298 8.55 -7.32 3.99
CA GLN A 298 7.73 -7.06 2.82
C GLN A 298 6.73 -5.92 3.06
N ASN A 299 5.97 -5.96 4.15
CA ASN A 299 4.99 -4.92 4.46
C ASN A 299 5.67 -3.55 4.61
N ILE A 300 6.76 -3.47 5.38
CA ILE A 300 7.51 -2.22 5.56
C ILE A 300 8.07 -1.73 4.22
N LEU A 301 8.62 -2.61 3.39
CA LEU A 301 9.17 -2.24 2.08
C LEU A 301 8.09 -1.75 1.10
N THR A 302 6.90 -2.35 1.13
CA THR A 302 5.76 -1.91 0.34
C THR A 302 5.31 -0.49 0.76
N ASP A 303 5.19 -0.24 2.07
CA ASP A 303 4.82 1.08 2.59
C ASP A 303 5.91 2.12 2.27
N ALA A 304 7.19 1.77 2.47
CA ALA A 304 8.34 2.60 2.14
C ALA A 304 8.39 2.93 0.64
N SER A 305 8.11 1.96 -0.23
CA SER A 305 8.04 2.18 -1.68
C SER A 305 6.89 3.11 -2.07
N ALA A 306 5.72 2.97 -1.45
CA ALA A 306 4.59 3.87 -1.69
C ALA A 306 4.91 5.31 -1.26
N ASN A 307 5.56 5.47 -0.10
CA ASN A 307 6.04 6.77 0.39
C ASN A 307 7.11 7.36 -0.54
N PHE A 308 8.04 6.54 -1.02
CA PHE A 308 9.08 6.95 -1.96
C PHE A 308 8.50 7.55 -3.24
N THR A 309 7.49 6.91 -3.84
CA THR A 309 6.83 7.43 -5.05
C THR A 309 6.24 8.84 -4.85
N ILE A 310 5.64 9.09 -3.68
CA ILE A 310 5.09 10.40 -3.32
C ILE A 310 6.22 11.43 -3.23
N ILE A 311 7.28 11.12 -2.48
CA ILE A 311 8.46 12.00 -2.30
C ILE A 311 9.12 12.29 -3.66
N GLN A 312 9.22 11.30 -4.54
CA GLN A 312 9.78 11.48 -5.88
C GLN A 312 8.94 12.46 -6.72
N SER A 313 7.61 12.38 -6.62
CA SER A 313 6.72 13.33 -7.29
C SER A 313 6.91 14.75 -6.74
N ILE A 314 7.05 14.91 -5.43
CA ILE A 314 7.34 16.19 -4.78
C ILE A 314 8.65 16.80 -5.29
N GLY A 315 9.73 16.00 -5.35
CA GLY A 315 11.01 16.45 -5.89
C GLY A 315 10.90 16.93 -7.35
N ALA A 316 10.08 16.26 -8.16
CA ALA A 316 9.82 16.66 -9.55
C ALA A 316 9.04 17.98 -9.65
N TYR A 317 8.01 18.19 -8.81
CA TYR A 317 7.27 19.46 -8.75
C TYR A 317 8.18 20.61 -8.33
N LEU A 318 8.97 20.41 -7.28
CA LEU A 318 9.92 21.38 -6.76
C LEU A 318 10.92 21.81 -7.85
N LYS A 319 11.57 20.84 -8.50
CA LYS A 319 12.54 21.10 -9.58
C LYS A 319 11.92 21.89 -10.73
N ARG A 320 10.67 21.59 -11.10
CA ARG A 320 9.94 22.29 -12.17
C ARG A 320 9.53 23.71 -11.75
N GLY A 321 8.89 23.86 -10.59
CA GLY A 321 8.43 25.15 -10.07
C GLY A 321 9.60 26.12 -9.91
N PHE A 322 10.72 25.66 -9.36
CA PHE A 322 11.92 26.49 -9.19
C PHE A 322 12.61 26.90 -10.49
N ALA A 323 12.53 26.06 -11.53
CA ALA A 323 13.02 26.44 -12.85
C ALA A 323 12.23 27.61 -13.45
N LEU A 324 10.90 27.61 -13.27
CA LEU A 324 10.01 28.69 -13.69
C LEU A 324 10.22 29.95 -12.85
N LEU A 325 10.42 29.77 -11.54
CA LEU A 325 10.67 30.87 -10.62
C LEU A 325 11.94 31.65 -10.96
N LYS A 326 13.01 30.95 -11.35
CA LYS A 326 14.26 31.58 -11.80
C LYS A 326 14.03 32.51 -12.99
N GLU A 327 13.21 32.10 -13.94
CA GLU A 327 12.86 32.93 -15.10
C GLU A 327 12.05 34.16 -14.68
N LYS A 328 11.11 34.00 -13.75
CA LYS A 328 10.33 35.10 -13.19
C LYS A 328 11.22 36.13 -12.47
N TRP A 329 12.15 35.66 -11.63
CA TRP A 329 13.11 36.53 -10.94
C TRP A 329 13.96 37.35 -11.91
N LEU A 330 14.47 36.74 -12.98
CA LEU A 330 15.29 37.45 -13.95
C LEU A 330 14.53 38.60 -14.65
N ARG A 331 13.20 38.51 -14.73
CA ARG A 331 12.35 39.57 -15.32
C ARG A 331 11.93 40.64 -14.32
N GLU A 332 11.56 40.25 -13.10
CA GLU A 332 10.99 41.14 -12.09
C GLU A 332 12.04 41.72 -11.15
N GLY A 333 13.13 40.99 -10.95
CA GLY A 333 14.25 41.36 -10.10
C GLY A 333 14.93 42.66 -10.54
N GLU A 334 14.87 43.09 -11.80
CA GLU A 334 15.43 44.38 -12.21
C GLU A 334 14.69 45.60 -11.63
N LYS A 335 13.41 45.45 -11.26
CA LYS A 335 12.55 46.56 -10.81
C LYS A 335 12.65 46.87 -9.32
N ILE A 336 13.21 45.95 -8.55
CA ILE A 336 13.32 46.05 -7.10
C ILE A 336 14.57 46.86 -6.73
N ASP A 337 14.53 47.56 -5.60
CA ASP A 337 15.67 48.31 -5.06
C ASP A 337 16.93 47.42 -4.92
N SER A 338 18.06 47.90 -5.43
CA SER A 338 19.35 47.21 -5.34
C SER A 338 19.88 47.09 -3.91
N GLU A 339 19.60 48.08 -3.05
CA GLU A 339 20.08 48.09 -1.67
C GLU A 339 19.41 46.96 -0.87
N ALA A 340 18.08 46.91 -0.89
CA ALA A 340 17.30 45.87 -0.21
C ALA A 340 17.66 44.44 -0.67
N LYS A 341 17.95 44.23 -1.97
CA LYS A 341 18.41 42.92 -2.49
C LYS A 341 19.73 42.46 -1.89
N SER A 342 20.65 43.41 -1.71
CA SER A 342 21.98 43.13 -1.20
C SER A 342 21.94 42.78 0.29
N ILE A 343 21.13 43.51 1.07
CA ILE A 343 20.92 43.28 2.50
C ILE A 343 20.27 41.91 2.74
N LEU A 344 19.28 41.55 1.93
CA LEU A 344 18.60 40.25 2.04
C LEU A 344 19.46 39.07 1.54
N HIS A 345 20.69 39.31 1.06
CA HIS A 345 21.56 38.30 0.45
C HIS A 345 20.80 37.43 -0.55
N PHE A 346 19.92 38.06 -1.34
CA PHE A 346 18.88 37.36 -2.08
C PHE A 346 19.46 36.35 -3.07
N GLU A 347 20.43 36.79 -3.87
CA GLU A 347 21.04 35.97 -4.92
C GLU A 347 21.79 34.76 -4.33
N GLU A 348 22.45 34.95 -3.18
CA GLU A 348 23.14 33.87 -2.47
C GLU A 348 22.12 32.85 -1.93
N THR A 349 21.07 33.32 -1.26
CA THR A 349 20.00 32.47 -0.71
C THR A 349 19.31 31.68 -1.83
N PHE A 350 18.98 32.34 -2.93
CA PHE A 350 18.36 31.72 -4.09
C PHE A 350 19.27 30.67 -4.75
N ASN A 351 20.54 30.98 -4.95
CA ASN A 351 21.50 30.03 -5.52
C ASN A 351 21.76 28.84 -4.58
N ARG A 352 21.82 29.09 -3.26
CA ARG A 352 21.93 28.04 -2.24
C ARG A 352 20.74 27.10 -2.32
N LEU A 353 19.51 27.63 -2.33
CA LEU A 353 18.29 26.82 -2.48
C LEU A 353 18.33 25.99 -3.76
N LEU A 354 18.70 26.60 -4.90
CA LEU A 354 18.77 25.90 -6.18
C LEU A 354 19.79 24.74 -6.17
N ASN A 355 20.91 24.90 -5.48
CA ASN A 355 21.88 23.82 -5.29
C ASN A 355 21.31 22.73 -4.37
N ARG A 356 20.67 23.10 -3.25
CA ARG A 356 19.99 22.13 -2.36
C ARG A 356 18.93 21.30 -3.07
N ILE A 357 18.16 21.90 -3.98
CA ILE A 357 17.15 21.20 -4.79
C ILE A 357 17.83 20.17 -5.71
N LYS A 358 18.97 20.51 -6.31
CA LYS A 358 19.75 19.57 -7.14
C LYS A 358 20.34 18.43 -6.32
N ASP A 359 20.85 18.73 -5.13
CA ASP A 359 21.41 17.71 -4.23
C ASP A 359 20.30 16.75 -3.77
N THR A 360 19.11 17.29 -3.46
CA THR A 360 17.92 16.48 -3.15
C THR A 360 17.53 15.53 -4.29
N ASP A 361 17.64 15.99 -5.55
CA ASP A 361 17.40 15.14 -6.74
C ASP A 361 18.40 13.97 -6.79
N ILE A 362 19.68 14.21 -6.49
CA ILE A 362 20.70 13.15 -6.43
C ILE A 362 20.39 12.13 -5.32
N ASP A 363 19.99 12.62 -4.15
CA ASP A 363 19.64 11.77 -3.01
C ASP A 363 18.39 10.92 -3.31
N LEU A 364 17.40 11.47 -4.02
CA LEU A 364 16.22 10.73 -4.48
C LEU A 364 16.58 9.57 -5.41
N HIS A 365 17.53 9.75 -6.34
CA HIS A 365 18.00 8.66 -7.21
C HIS A 365 18.71 7.56 -6.42
N SER A 366 19.47 7.94 -5.40
CA SER A 366 20.15 7.00 -4.50
C SER A 366 19.13 6.18 -3.69
N LEU A 367 18.09 6.84 -3.18
CA LEU A 367 16.99 6.20 -2.45
C LEU A 367 16.17 5.27 -3.35
N SER A 368 15.93 5.64 -4.62
CA SER A 368 15.30 4.76 -5.62
C SER A 368 16.08 3.45 -5.78
N SER A 369 17.40 3.57 -5.94
CA SER A 369 18.29 2.43 -6.13
C SER A 369 18.30 1.51 -4.90
N GLU A 370 18.21 2.09 -3.69
CA GLU A 370 18.11 1.33 -2.44
C GLU A 370 16.79 0.56 -2.35
N VAL A 371 15.65 1.19 -2.67
CA VAL A 371 14.33 0.54 -2.70
C VAL A 371 14.34 -0.63 -3.68
N GLU A 372 14.81 -0.43 -4.91
CA GLU A 372 14.91 -1.46 -5.95
C GLU A 372 15.85 -2.60 -5.54
N GLY A 373 16.99 -2.26 -4.93
CA GLY A 373 17.95 -3.22 -4.40
C GLY A 373 17.33 -4.11 -3.33
N LEU A 374 16.64 -3.53 -2.35
CA LEU A 374 15.96 -4.27 -1.29
C LEU A 374 14.80 -5.13 -1.80
N GLN A 375 14.04 -4.63 -2.78
CA GLN A 375 12.98 -5.42 -3.44
C GLN A 375 13.56 -6.67 -4.12
N THR A 376 14.69 -6.52 -4.81
CA THR A 376 15.39 -7.62 -5.47
C THR A 376 15.92 -8.63 -4.45
N LEU A 377 16.55 -8.15 -3.37
CA LEU A 377 17.06 -9.00 -2.29
C LEU A 377 15.94 -9.77 -1.60
N LEU A 378 14.83 -9.11 -1.29
CA LEU A 378 13.65 -9.73 -0.67
C LEU A 378 13.05 -10.80 -1.58
N SER A 379 12.88 -10.50 -2.87
CA SER A 379 12.36 -11.45 -3.86
C SER A 379 13.25 -12.68 -3.99
N THR A 380 14.56 -12.49 -4.00
CA THR A 380 15.54 -13.58 -4.03
C THR A 380 15.43 -14.45 -2.77
N GLN A 381 15.24 -13.84 -1.60
CA GLN A 381 15.05 -14.61 -0.35
C GLN A 381 13.76 -15.40 -0.36
N ILE A 382 12.64 -14.82 -0.80
CA ILE A 382 11.37 -15.53 -0.96
C ILE A 382 11.53 -16.74 -1.89
N GLU A 383 12.21 -16.58 -3.03
CA GLU A 383 12.47 -17.67 -3.96
C GLU A 383 13.35 -18.78 -3.34
N GLN A 384 14.37 -18.41 -2.55
CA GLN A 384 15.19 -19.38 -1.82
C GLN A 384 14.38 -20.14 -0.77
N GLN A 385 13.47 -19.49 -0.06
CA GLN A 385 12.58 -20.15 0.89
C GLN A 385 11.66 -21.15 0.19
N MET A 386 11.02 -20.74 -0.92
CA MET A 386 10.16 -21.62 -1.71
C MET A 386 10.92 -22.85 -2.20
N ARG A 387 12.15 -22.68 -2.70
CA ARG A 387 13.01 -23.81 -3.08
C ARG A 387 13.25 -24.80 -1.93
N ARG A 388 13.49 -24.31 -0.72
CA ARG A 388 13.67 -25.18 0.47
C ARG A 388 12.39 -25.92 0.86
N VAL A 389 11.23 -25.25 0.75
CA VAL A 389 9.93 -25.89 1.01
C VAL A 389 9.66 -26.97 -0.03
N TYR A 390 9.89 -26.71 -1.31
CA TYR A 390 9.74 -27.71 -2.37
C TYR A 390 10.70 -28.89 -2.22
N SER A 391 11.96 -28.66 -1.84
CA SER A 391 12.89 -29.77 -1.59
C SER A 391 12.43 -30.62 -0.39
N ALA A 392 12.02 -29.98 0.71
CA ALA A 392 11.51 -30.69 1.88
C ALA A 392 10.22 -31.48 1.57
N LEU A 393 9.32 -30.91 0.78
CA LEU A 393 8.11 -31.60 0.31
C LEU A 393 8.46 -32.81 -0.56
N ARG A 394 9.41 -32.65 -1.49
CA ARG A 394 9.89 -33.74 -2.33
C ARG A 394 10.53 -34.86 -1.51
N ASP A 395 11.38 -34.51 -0.54
CA ASP A 395 12.05 -35.48 0.33
C ASP A 395 11.04 -36.22 1.20
N ASN A 396 10.05 -35.52 1.77
CA ASN A 396 8.95 -36.14 2.52
C ASN A 396 8.08 -37.04 1.63
N THR A 397 7.79 -36.62 0.39
CA THR A 397 7.02 -37.43 -0.56
C THR A 397 7.78 -38.69 -0.95
N GLN A 398 9.08 -38.57 -1.20
CA GLN A 398 9.94 -39.72 -1.48
C GLN A 398 9.99 -40.67 -0.27
N SER A 399 10.21 -40.14 0.94
CA SER A 399 10.21 -40.94 2.17
C SER A 399 8.87 -41.66 2.36
N THR A 400 7.75 -40.98 2.14
CA THR A 400 6.41 -41.58 2.22
C THR A 400 6.24 -42.68 1.17
N SER A 401 6.69 -42.46 -0.07
CA SER A 401 6.67 -43.48 -1.12
C SER A 401 7.53 -44.70 -0.78
N GLU A 402 8.72 -44.48 -0.19
CA GLU A 402 9.59 -45.56 0.27
C GLU A 402 8.94 -46.35 1.41
N VAL A 403 8.26 -45.69 2.35
CA VAL A 403 7.48 -46.33 3.41
C VAL A 403 6.33 -47.17 2.83
N ILE A 404 5.60 -46.64 1.84
CA ILE A 404 4.54 -47.40 1.15
C ILE A 404 5.11 -48.64 0.47
N ARG A 405 6.21 -48.51 -0.29
CA ARG A 405 6.90 -49.64 -0.93
C ARG A 405 7.44 -50.65 0.08
N ALA A 406 7.93 -50.20 1.23
CA ALA A 406 8.37 -51.07 2.31
C ALA A 406 7.19 -51.83 2.94
N SER A 407 6.03 -51.17 3.08
CA SER A 407 4.79 -51.79 3.54
C SER A 407 4.31 -52.87 2.56
N GLU A 408 4.33 -52.60 1.25
CA GLU A 408 4.02 -53.61 0.22
C GLU A 408 4.94 -54.84 0.33
N ARG A 409 6.25 -54.62 0.52
CA ARG A 409 7.21 -55.73 0.74
C ARG A 409 6.94 -56.48 2.04
N THR A 410 6.46 -55.80 3.09
CA THR A 410 6.08 -56.42 4.36
C THR A 410 4.85 -57.31 4.22
N GLY A 411 3.94 -57.01 3.28
CA GLY A 411 2.83 -57.90 2.92
C GLY A 411 3.31 -59.31 2.53
N ASN A 412 4.44 -59.44 1.84
CA ASN A 412 5.02 -60.75 1.51
C ASN A 412 5.56 -61.49 2.74
N VAL A 413 5.99 -60.79 3.79
CA VAL A 413 6.45 -61.41 5.03
C VAL A 413 5.26 -62.01 5.78
N LEU A 414 4.10 -61.35 5.76
CA LEU A 414 2.88 -61.88 6.37
C LEU A 414 2.49 -63.23 5.74
N ASN A 415 2.52 -63.34 4.41
CA ASN A 415 2.25 -64.59 3.70
C ASN A 415 3.21 -65.73 4.09
N VAL A 416 4.48 -65.41 4.38
CA VAL A 416 5.46 -66.42 4.84
C VAL A 416 5.16 -66.87 6.28
N ILE A 417 4.75 -65.95 7.15
CA ILE A 417 4.37 -66.28 8.54
C ILE A 417 3.13 -67.19 8.54
N GLU A 418 2.13 -66.92 7.71
CA GLU A 418 0.94 -67.77 7.57
C GLU A 418 1.29 -69.19 7.10
N LEU A 419 2.23 -69.32 6.16
CA LEU A 419 2.71 -70.63 5.70
C LEU A 419 3.39 -71.42 6.83
N ILE A 420 4.20 -70.77 7.66
CA ILE A 420 4.88 -71.42 8.79
C ILE A 420 3.89 -71.81 9.89
N LEU A 421 2.94 -70.92 10.21
CA LEU A 421 1.92 -71.15 11.25
C LEU A 421 1.00 -72.32 10.85
N SER A 422 0.54 -72.37 9.60
CA SER A 422 -0.26 -73.48 9.08
C SER A 422 0.49 -74.81 9.09
N GLY A 423 1.81 -74.79 8.86
CA GLY A 423 2.69 -75.95 9.06
C GLY A 423 2.69 -76.47 10.48
N THR A 424 2.86 -75.59 11.46
CA THR A 424 2.88 -75.94 12.88
C THR A 424 1.55 -76.55 13.32
N ILE A 425 0.43 -75.92 12.96
CA ILE A 425 -0.92 -76.42 13.26
C ILE A 425 -1.16 -77.80 12.62
N ALA A 426 -0.71 -78.03 11.39
CA ALA A 426 -0.85 -79.32 10.73
C ALA A 426 -0.10 -80.44 11.46
N PHE A 427 1.14 -80.16 11.89
CA PHE A 427 1.94 -81.11 12.69
C PHE A 427 1.32 -81.36 14.07
N ASP A 428 0.79 -80.33 14.73
CA ASP A 428 0.10 -80.46 16.03
C ASP A 428 -1.18 -81.30 15.92
N ILE A 429 -1.96 -81.16 14.83
CA ILE A 429 -3.16 -81.98 14.59
C ILE A 429 -2.77 -83.44 14.38
N VAL A 430 -1.72 -83.72 13.59
CA VAL A 430 -1.26 -85.10 13.41
C VAL A 430 -0.73 -85.66 14.73
N LEU A 431 0.06 -84.89 15.49
CA LEU A 431 0.54 -85.29 16.81
C LEU A 431 -0.62 -85.55 17.79
N ALA A 432 -1.68 -84.75 17.76
CA ALA A 432 -2.87 -84.95 18.59
C ALA A 432 -3.64 -86.23 18.22
N ILE A 433 -3.62 -86.62 16.94
CA ILE A 433 -4.26 -87.86 16.46
C ILE A 433 -3.38 -89.09 16.73
N THR A 434 -2.05 -88.95 16.74
CA THR A 434 -1.09 -90.07 16.88
C THR A 434 -0.46 -90.17 18.26
N GLY A 435 -0.61 -89.15 19.11
CA GLY A 435 0.10 -89.01 20.38
C GLY A 435 -0.58 -89.72 21.56
N GLU A 436 0.16 -89.84 22.67
CA GLU A 436 -0.12 -90.69 23.84
C GLU A 436 -1.44 -90.45 24.60
N TYR A 437 -2.27 -89.48 24.21
CA TYR A 437 -3.54 -89.18 24.88
C TYR A 437 -4.77 -89.54 24.02
N SER A 438 -5.18 -90.80 24.18
CA SER A 438 -6.54 -91.36 24.01
C SER A 438 -7.31 -91.10 22.70
N THR A 439 -7.35 -92.10 21.83
CA THR A 439 -8.59 -92.82 21.45
C THR A 439 -8.22 -94.24 21.01
N GLU A 440 -9.09 -95.23 21.23
CA GLU A 440 -8.93 -96.66 20.83
C GLU A 440 -8.96 -96.88 19.30
N PHE A 441 -8.44 -95.94 18.51
CA PHE A 441 -8.29 -96.02 17.07
C PHE A 441 -6.80 -96.14 16.72
N HIS A 442 -6.22 -97.31 16.97
CA HIS A 442 -4.93 -97.68 16.39
C HIS A 442 -5.10 -98.00 14.90
N LEU A 443 -5.26 -96.98 14.05
CA LEU A 443 -5.37 -97.21 12.61
C LEU A 443 -4.01 -97.23 11.90
N PHE A 444 -2.89 -96.87 12.56
CA PHE A 444 -1.56 -96.99 11.96
C PHE A 444 -0.46 -97.32 12.98
N PRO A 445 0.51 -98.21 12.63
CA PRO A 445 1.50 -98.71 13.56
C PRO A 445 2.65 -97.73 13.79
N GLU A 446 3.10 -97.64 15.04
CA GLU A 446 4.24 -96.88 15.59
C GLU A 446 5.62 -97.21 14.97
N SER A 447 5.68 -98.00 13.89
CA SER A 447 6.91 -98.62 13.43
C SER A 447 7.62 -97.92 12.26
N ASN A 448 7.13 -96.77 11.76
CA ASN A 448 7.84 -96.04 10.68
C ASN A 448 7.69 -94.50 10.77
N PRO A 449 8.72 -93.79 11.27
CA PRO A 449 8.76 -92.32 11.29
C PRO A 449 8.55 -91.67 9.90
N LEU A 450 8.95 -92.36 8.83
CA LEU A 450 8.76 -91.90 7.45
C LEU A 450 7.28 -91.87 7.02
N VAL A 451 6.46 -92.80 7.50
CA VAL A 451 5.03 -92.85 7.18
C VAL A 451 4.29 -91.75 7.92
N PHE A 452 4.62 -91.53 9.20
CA PHE A 452 4.13 -90.39 9.98
C PHE A 452 4.46 -89.05 9.29
N PHE A 453 5.71 -88.88 8.87
CA PHE A 453 6.15 -87.67 8.18
C PHE A 453 5.44 -87.45 6.83
N ALA A 454 5.23 -88.51 6.05
CA ALA A 454 4.48 -88.43 4.80
C ALA A 454 3.00 -88.07 5.03
N LEU A 455 2.39 -88.59 6.10
CA LEU A 455 1.02 -88.28 6.49
C LEU A 455 0.90 -86.82 6.97
N ALA A 456 1.86 -86.34 7.78
CA ALA A 456 1.93 -84.94 8.19
C ALA A 456 2.13 -83.98 7.01
N ILE A 457 3.01 -84.29 6.06
CA ILE A 457 3.20 -83.48 4.86
C ILE A 457 1.96 -83.49 3.97
N SER A 458 1.30 -84.64 3.80
CA SER A 458 0.07 -84.70 2.99
C SER A 458 -1.08 -83.94 3.64
N LEU A 459 -1.25 -84.03 4.97
CA LEU A 459 -2.24 -83.22 5.69
C LEU A 459 -1.91 -81.74 5.64
N TRP A 460 -0.64 -81.36 5.84
CA TRP A 460 -0.18 -79.97 5.70
C TRP A 460 -0.45 -79.44 4.29
N THR A 461 -0.12 -80.21 3.25
CA THR A 461 -0.41 -79.84 1.86
C THR A 461 -1.92 -79.67 1.64
N GLY A 462 -2.74 -80.55 2.21
CA GLY A 462 -4.20 -80.44 2.19
C GLY A 462 -4.71 -79.18 2.89
N ILE A 463 -4.21 -78.88 4.09
CA ILE A 463 -4.55 -77.69 4.87
C ILE A 463 -4.11 -76.43 4.13
N VAL A 464 -2.91 -76.40 3.54
CA VAL A 464 -2.42 -75.30 2.71
C VAL A 464 -3.28 -75.10 1.47
N ILE A 465 -3.70 -76.17 0.79
CA ILE A 465 -4.62 -76.07 -0.35
C ILE A 465 -5.98 -75.54 0.08
N VAL A 466 -6.52 -76.00 1.22
CA VAL A 466 -7.81 -75.54 1.75
C VAL A 466 -7.74 -74.10 2.23
N LEU A 467 -6.68 -73.70 2.93
CA LEU A 467 -6.43 -72.31 3.35
C LEU A 467 -6.23 -71.42 2.14
N LYS A 468 -5.42 -71.84 1.17
CA LYS A 468 -5.22 -71.08 -0.07
C LYS A 468 -6.52 -70.95 -0.85
N LYS A 469 -7.30 -72.03 -1.03
CA LYS A 469 -8.64 -71.95 -1.63
C LYS A 469 -9.60 -71.10 -0.79
N GLY A 470 -9.50 -71.13 0.53
CA GLY A 470 -10.32 -70.34 1.44
C GLY A 470 -9.96 -68.86 1.39
N MET A 471 -8.68 -68.53 1.27
CA MET A 471 -8.15 -67.19 1.02
C MET A 471 -8.53 -66.73 -0.37
N ASP A 472 -8.31 -67.52 -1.42
CA ASP A 472 -8.75 -67.23 -2.79
C ASP A 472 -10.28 -67.06 -2.85
N TRP A 473 -11.04 -67.82 -2.04
CA TRP A 473 -12.49 -67.69 -1.92
C TRP A 473 -12.91 -66.43 -1.15
N LEU A 474 -12.24 -66.11 -0.04
CA LEU A 474 -12.45 -64.85 0.69
C LEU A 474 -12.05 -63.65 -0.17
N GLU A 475 -10.96 -63.77 -0.91
CA GLU A 475 -10.43 -62.79 -1.86
C GLU A 475 -11.33 -62.67 -3.10
N SER A 476 -12.06 -63.73 -3.47
CA SER A 476 -13.14 -63.66 -4.46
C SER A 476 -14.43 -63.06 -3.89
N LYS A 477 -14.58 -63.03 -2.56
CA LYS A 477 -15.71 -62.41 -1.84
C LYS A 477 -15.43 -60.97 -1.42
N VAL A 478 -14.18 -60.56 -1.38
CA VAL A 478 -13.75 -59.17 -1.37
C VAL A 478 -13.95 -58.69 -2.81
N GLU A 479 -14.91 -57.80 -3.01
CA GLU A 479 -15.16 -57.17 -4.30
C GLU A 479 -13.88 -56.44 -4.75
N LYS A 480 -13.09 -57.10 -5.59
CA LYS A 480 -11.95 -56.48 -6.27
C LYS A 480 -12.52 -55.66 -7.41
N SER A 481 -12.79 -54.38 -7.18
CA SER A 481 -12.92 -53.45 -8.29
C SER A 481 -11.55 -53.37 -8.97
N HIS A 482 -11.50 -53.81 -10.23
CA HIS A 482 -10.29 -53.64 -11.03
C HIS A 482 -10.39 -52.29 -11.72
N LEU A 483 -9.35 -51.48 -11.55
CA LEU A 483 -9.21 -50.20 -12.24
C LEU A 483 -8.34 -50.43 -13.48
N VAL A 484 -8.93 -50.26 -14.66
CA VAL A 484 -8.23 -50.31 -15.94
C VAL A 484 -8.15 -48.90 -16.50
N ARG A 485 -6.93 -48.37 -16.57
CA ARG A 485 -6.64 -47.09 -17.23
C ARG A 485 -6.10 -47.36 -18.64
N VAL A 486 -6.75 -46.76 -19.64
CA VAL A 486 -6.36 -46.79 -21.04
C VAL A 486 -5.96 -45.38 -21.46
N THR A 487 -4.71 -45.22 -21.87
CA THR A 487 -4.21 -43.95 -22.43
C THR A 487 -4.45 -43.94 -23.94
N LEU A 488 -5.28 -43.00 -24.42
CA LEU A 488 -5.70 -42.94 -25.82
C LEU A 488 -4.92 -41.88 -26.60
N ASN A 489 -4.62 -40.72 -26.00
CA ASN A 489 -3.85 -39.60 -26.60
C ASN A 489 -4.13 -39.37 -28.09
N GLN A 490 -5.41 -39.39 -28.47
CA GLN A 490 -5.85 -39.27 -29.87
C GLN A 490 -6.79 -38.08 -30.04
N LYS A 491 -6.77 -37.49 -31.25
CA LYS A 491 -7.66 -36.39 -31.59
C LYS A 491 -9.09 -36.89 -31.77
N CYS A 492 -10.04 -36.20 -31.14
CA CYS A 492 -11.46 -36.50 -31.20
C CYS A 492 -12.27 -35.33 -31.76
N GLU A 493 -13.42 -35.64 -32.35
CA GLU A 493 -14.42 -34.64 -32.68
C GLU A 493 -15.22 -34.27 -31.41
N VAL A 494 -15.01 -33.06 -30.90
CA VAL A 494 -15.59 -32.60 -29.62
C VAL A 494 -17.11 -32.67 -29.63
N THR A 495 -17.76 -32.27 -30.72
CA THR A 495 -19.22 -32.29 -30.87
C THR A 495 -19.80 -33.71 -30.80
N ALA A 496 -19.13 -34.68 -31.42
CA ALA A 496 -19.56 -36.08 -31.39
C ALA A 496 -19.35 -36.68 -29.99
N LEU A 497 -18.27 -36.31 -29.31
CA LEU A 497 -17.97 -36.74 -27.95
C LEU A 497 -18.98 -36.20 -26.93
N GLU A 498 -19.38 -34.92 -27.04
CA GLU A 498 -20.40 -34.34 -26.18
C GLU A 498 -21.79 -34.95 -26.42
N GLN A 499 -22.12 -35.26 -27.68
CA GLN A 499 -23.35 -35.99 -28.01
C GLN A 499 -23.32 -37.41 -27.43
N TYR A 500 -22.18 -38.08 -27.48
CA TYR A 500 -21.98 -39.38 -26.84
C TYR A 500 -22.19 -39.30 -25.32
N LEU A 501 -21.54 -38.35 -24.65
CA LEU A 501 -21.66 -38.16 -23.19
C LEU A 501 -23.08 -37.79 -22.76
N SER A 502 -23.82 -37.03 -23.58
CA SER A 502 -25.22 -36.67 -23.29
C SER A 502 -26.17 -37.88 -23.25
N SER A 503 -25.78 -39.00 -23.85
CA SER A 503 -26.56 -40.24 -23.86
C SER A 503 -26.34 -41.12 -22.63
N LYS A 504 -25.38 -40.77 -21.76
CA LYS A 504 -24.98 -41.57 -20.59
C LYS A 504 -25.45 -40.92 -19.28
N GLU A 505 -25.54 -41.72 -18.23
CA GLU A 505 -25.87 -41.23 -16.89
C GLU A 505 -24.62 -40.68 -16.20
N ILE A 506 -24.48 -39.36 -16.20
CA ILE A 506 -23.31 -38.65 -15.65
C ILE A 506 -23.46 -38.48 -14.13
N ILE A 507 -22.44 -38.88 -13.39
CA ILE A 507 -22.32 -38.73 -11.93
C ILE A 507 -21.76 -37.36 -11.57
N SER A 508 -20.65 -36.97 -12.20
CA SER A 508 -19.96 -35.70 -11.94
C SER A 508 -19.13 -35.26 -13.14
N ILE A 509 -18.96 -33.94 -13.26
CA ILE A 509 -18.12 -33.30 -14.28
C ILE A 509 -17.22 -32.31 -13.53
N ASP A 510 -15.91 -32.45 -13.71
CA ASP A 510 -14.91 -31.51 -13.22
C ASP A 510 -14.26 -30.81 -14.42
N GLU A 511 -14.26 -29.48 -14.43
CA GLU A 511 -13.68 -28.65 -15.49
C GLU A 511 -12.59 -27.75 -14.91
N GLU A 512 -11.40 -27.79 -15.50
CA GLU A 512 -10.25 -26.96 -15.14
C GLU A 512 -9.82 -26.09 -16.34
N TYR A 513 -9.81 -24.78 -16.15
CA TYR A 513 -9.45 -23.81 -17.17
C TYR A 513 -8.00 -23.36 -16.99
N GLN A 514 -7.16 -23.62 -17.99
CA GLN A 514 -5.81 -23.07 -18.11
C GLN A 514 -5.71 -22.23 -19.40
N ASP A 515 -4.76 -21.29 -19.47
CA ASP A 515 -4.66 -20.33 -20.58
C ASP A 515 -4.56 -21.00 -21.98
N ASP A 516 -4.06 -22.25 -22.04
CA ASP A 516 -3.81 -23.02 -23.28
C ASP A 516 -4.61 -24.35 -23.40
N SER A 517 -5.32 -24.80 -22.36
CA SER A 517 -6.11 -26.05 -22.37
C SER A 517 -7.42 -25.92 -21.58
N GLU A 518 -8.45 -26.65 -22.01
CA GLU A 518 -9.69 -26.82 -21.24
C GLU A 518 -9.83 -28.30 -20.87
N ASP A 519 -9.41 -28.62 -19.65
CA ASP A 519 -9.30 -29.98 -19.16
C ASP A 519 -10.62 -30.43 -18.53
N VAL A 520 -11.30 -31.39 -19.15
CA VAL A 520 -12.61 -31.89 -18.70
C VAL A 520 -12.52 -33.34 -18.26
N ARG A 521 -12.97 -33.64 -17.04
CA ARG A 521 -13.12 -34.99 -16.50
C ARG A 521 -14.59 -35.30 -16.28
N VAL A 522 -15.09 -36.34 -16.95
CA VAL A 522 -16.48 -36.77 -16.85
C VAL A 522 -16.55 -38.16 -16.23
N HIS A 523 -17.29 -38.29 -15.15
CA HIS A 523 -17.59 -39.56 -14.49
C HIS A 523 -19.02 -39.98 -14.85
N TYR A 524 -19.20 -41.16 -15.45
CA TYR A 524 -20.51 -41.67 -15.84
C TYR A 524 -20.65 -43.17 -15.58
N ILE A 525 -21.90 -43.64 -15.42
CA ILE A 525 -22.22 -45.06 -15.21
C ILE A 525 -22.77 -45.67 -16.50
N MET A 526 -22.35 -46.89 -16.79
CA MET A 526 -22.96 -47.74 -17.81
C MET A 526 -23.71 -48.91 -17.17
N PRO A 527 -24.97 -49.16 -17.58
CA PRO A 527 -25.69 -50.35 -17.18
C PRO A 527 -25.11 -51.58 -17.89
N SER A 528 -24.70 -52.59 -17.12
CA SER A 528 -24.28 -53.90 -17.64
C SER A 528 -25.46 -54.88 -17.68
N THR A 529 -25.37 -55.93 -18.51
CA THR A 529 -26.37 -57.01 -18.63
C THR A 529 -26.44 -57.92 -17.41
N SER A 530 -25.41 -57.91 -16.57
CA SER A 530 -25.43 -58.36 -15.18
C SER A 530 -25.66 -57.14 -14.30
N ASP A 531 -26.50 -57.22 -13.26
CA ASP A 531 -26.92 -56.19 -12.27
C ASP A 531 -25.80 -55.35 -11.57
N GLU A 532 -24.64 -55.16 -12.19
CA GLU A 532 -23.45 -54.45 -11.71
C GLU A 532 -23.23 -53.15 -12.50
N GLU A 533 -22.98 -52.05 -11.78
CA GLU A 533 -22.71 -50.72 -12.33
C GLU A 533 -21.23 -50.60 -12.78
N ILE A 534 -21.00 -50.27 -14.06
CA ILE A 534 -19.65 -49.98 -14.56
C ILE A 534 -19.42 -48.48 -14.44
N LYS A 535 -18.39 -48.07 -13.69
CA LYS A 535 -18.01 -46.66 -13.55
C LYS A 535 -16.92 -46.32 -14.54
N VAL A 536 -17.14 -45.26 -15.31
CA VAL A 536 -16.21 -44.80 -16.34
C VAL A 536 -15.84 -43.35 -16.07
N THR A 537 -14.54 -43.06 -16.13
CA THR A 537 -13.99 -41.71 -16.06
C THR A 537 -13.29 -41.41 -17.38
N LEU A 538 -13.76 -40.40 -18.09
CA LEU A 538 -13.17 -39.93 -19.34
C LEU A 538 -12.48 -38.59 -19.09
N TYR A 539 -11.22 -38.47 -19.52
CA TYR A 539 -10.45 -37.24 -19.46
C TYR A 539 -10.07 -36.77 -20.87
N TYR A 540 -10.51 -35.58 -21.24
CA TYR A 540 -10.24 -35.00 -22.54
C TYR A 540 -10.07 -33.48 -22.48
N ASP A 541 -9.31 -32.95 -23.43
CA ASP A 541 -9.15 -31.52 -23.65
C ASP A 541 -10.20 -31.05 -24.65
N ARG A 542 -11.15 -30.22 -24.19
CA ARG A 542 -12.24 -29.68 -25.02
C ARG A 542 -11.73 -28.68 -26.05
N ARG A 543 -10.70 -27.89 -25.73
CA ARG A 543 -10.17 -26.83 -26.59
C ARG A 543 -9.28 -27.39 -27.69
N ASN A 544 -8.43 -28.36 -27.36
CA ASN A 544 -7.52 -28.99 -28.34
C ASN A 544 -8.09 -30.25 -28.99
N GLY A 545 -9.23 -30.76 -28.50
CA GLY A 545 -9.94 -31.91 -29.06
C GLY A 545 -9.13 -33.20 -28.94
N ILE A 546 -8.58 -33.49 -27.77
CA ILE A 546 -7.74 -34.67 -27.52
C ILE A 546 -8.29 -35.45 -26.33
N ILE A 547 -8.52 -36.75 -26.51
CA ILE A 547 -8.82 -37.65 -25.39
C ILE A 547 -7.49 -38.13 -24.81
N HIS A 548 -7.24 -37.81 -23.55
CA HIS A 548 -6.00 -38.17 -22.85
C HIS A 548 -6.09 -39.58 -22.29
N ASP A 549 -7.05 -39.82 -21.39
CA ASP A 549 -7.23 -41.12 -20.77
C ASP A 549 -8.69 -41.49 -20.51
N LEU A 550 -8.88 -42.80 -20.38
CA LEU A 550 -10.14 -43.44 -20.06
C LEU A 550 -9.87 -44.43 -18.93
N THR A 551 -10.53 -44.23 -17.79
CA THR A 551 -10.44 -45.12 -16.64
C THR A 551 -11.76 -45.84 -16.45
N ILE A 552 -11.72 -47.17 -16.49
CA ILE A 552 -12.88 -48.04 -16.32
C ILE A 552 -12.69 -48.80 -15.01
N GLU A 553 -13.68 -48.68 -14.13
CA GLU A 553 -13.77 -49.45 -12.89
C GLU A 553 -14.94 -50.43 -13.01
N ALA A 554 -14.61 -51.72 -13.00
CA ALA A 554 -15.60 -52.80 -13.10
C ALA A 554 -15.15 -54.05 -12.33
N SER A 555 -16.12 -54.93 -12.06
CA SER A 555 -15.88 -56.28 -11.51
C SER A 555 -15.02 -57.12 -12.47
N SER A 556 -14.16 -58.00 -11.92
CA SER A 556 -13.10 -58.71 -12.67
C SER A 556 -13.61 -59.54 -13.85
N ALA A 557 -14.86 -60.03 -13.78
CA ALA A 557 -15.45 -60.88 -14.81
C ALA A 557 -15.88 -60.11 -16.07
N ASN A 558 -16.16 -58.81 -15.94
CA ASN A 558 -16.77 -58.00 -17.01
C ASN A 558 -15.84 -56.95 -17.61
N ILE A 559 -14.64 -56.76 -17.05
CA ILE A 559 -13.79 -55.61 -17.41
C ILE A 559 -13.20 -55.67 -18.83
N ALA A 560 -12.91 -56.87 -19.35
CA ALA A 560 -12.37 -57.03 -20.71
C ALA A 560 -13.43 -56.74 -21.78
N ASP A 561 -14.66 -57.19 -21.55
CA ASP A 561 -15.80 -56.97 -22.43
C ASP A 561 -16.29 -55.52 -22.33
N ALA A 562 -16.34 -54.95 -21.12
CA ALA A 562 -16.62 -53.53 -20.90
C ALA A 562 -15.59 -52.63 -21.60
N LYS A 563 -14.29 -52.93 -21.45
CA LYS A 563 -13.22 -52.20 -22.16
C LYS A 563 -13.42 -52.26 -23.66
N LYS A 564 -13.71 -53.43 -24.23
CA LYS A 564 -13.90 -53.58 -25.67
C LYS A 564 -15.10 -52.78 -26.18
N ASN A 565 -16.24 -52.89 -25.50
CA ASN A 565 -17.47 -52.17 -25.88
C ASN A 565 -17.30 -50.65 -25.79
N ILE A 566 -16.67 -50.15 -24.72
CA ILE A 566 -16.45 -48.71 -24.53
C ILE A 566 -15.46 -48.17 -25.57
N LEU A 567 -14.41 -48.92 -25.89
CA LEU A 567 -13.47 -48.53 -26.94
C LEU A 567 -14.12 -48.52 -28.33
N GLU A 568 -14.94 -49.51 -28.67
CA GLU A 568 -15.68 -49.53 -29.95
C GLU A 568 -16.67 -48.37 -30.06
N GLU A 569 -17.33 -47.98 -28.96
CA GLU A 569 -18.22 -46.81 -28.93
C GLU A 569 -17.44 -45.49 -29.09
N ILE A 570 -16.31 -45.33 -28.37
CA ILE A 570 -15.47 -44.12 -28.43
C ILE A 570 -14.71 -44.03 -29.77
N GLU A 571 -14.41 -45.16 -30.42
CA GLU A 571 -13.78 -45.17 -31.74
C GLU A 571 -14.59 -44.42 -32.80
N SER A 572 -15.92 -44.38 -32.66
CA SER A 572 -16.79 -43.59 -33.54
C SER A 572 -16.65 -42.07 -33.36
N CYS A 573 -16.03 -41.62 -32.26
CA CYS A 573 -15.79 -40.21 -31.94
C CYS A 573 -14.38 -39.74 -32.34
N PHE A 574 -13.50 -40.64 -32.79
CA PHE A 574 -12.19 -40.27 -33.32
C PHE A 574 -12.32 -39.71 -34.74
N MET A 575 -11.52 -38.71 -35.06
CA MET A 575 -11.48 -38.18 -36.43
C MET A 575 -10.88 -39.22 -37.37
N SER A 576 -11.59 -39.55 -38.46
CA SER A 576 -10.99 -40.30 -39.56
C SER A 576 -9.84 -39.47 -40.13
N THR A 577 -8.61 -39.98 -40.05
CA THR A 577 -7.39 -39.34 -40.57
C THR A 577 -7.53 -38.81 -41.99
#